data_AF-D1MH70-F1
#
_entry.id   AF-D1MH70-F1
#
_cell.length_a   1.000
_cell.length_b   1.000
_cell.length_c   1.000
_cell.angle_alpha   90.00
_cell.angle_beta   90.00
_cell.angle_gamma   90.00
#
_symmetry.space_group_name_H-M   'P 1'
#
loop_
_entity.id
_entity.type
_entity.pdbx_description
1 polymer ?
#
loop_
_entity_poly.entity_id
_entity_poly.type
_entity_poly.pdbx_seq_one_letter_code
_entity_poly.pdbx_strand_id
1 'polypeptide(L)'
;SAYADSKEFILCQHGKIGPPKLDIRKKDDQIIIDISHPLFAVNGFDLEAMYDDENACYEFVYKVYVKINGSGESMERVYECRDEDCNETHCRLGIPASSLNSQCCAAAEGVSERWEFTTDKSEELCLTVFDDGSPEGSVWIPVVAAFLLFLVILLVACCYCRIKTKNLFKRRNNP
;
A
#
# COMPACT_ATOMS: atom_id res chain seq x y z
N SER A 1 -60.61 8.37 3.96
CA SER A 1 -59.80 8.23 2.74
C SER A 1 -58.93 6.99 2.89
N ALA A 2 -58.80 6.16 1.84
CA ALA A 2 -58.23 4.80 1.90
C ALA A 2 -56.85 4.66 1.22
N TYR A 3 -56.20 5.77 0.86
CA TYR A 3 -54.83 5.80 0.36
C TYR A 3 -54.17 7.13 0.77
N ALA A 4 -52.84 7.13 0.76
CA ALA A 4 -52.02 8.29 1.07
C ALA A 4 -50.96 8.46 -0.03
N ASP A 5 -50.72 9.70 -0.43
CA ASP A 5 -49.70 10.02 -1.42
C ASP A 5 -48.32 10.03 -0.76
N SER A 6 -47.33 9.41 -1.41
CA SER A 6 -45.92 9.52 -1.03
C SER A 6 -45.29 10.76 -1.65
N LYS A 7 -44.26 11.30 -0.99
CA LYS A 7 -43.41 12.31 -1.61
C LYS A 7 -42.57 11.68 -2.73
N GLU A 8 -42.21 12.49 -3.71
CA GLU A 8 -41.21 12.12 -4.72
C GLU A 8 -39.88 11.78 -4.05
N PHE A 9 -39.19 10.77 -4.58
CA PHE A 9 -37.89 10.31 -4.08
C PHE A 9 -36.96 10.06 -5.25
N ILE A 10 -35.96 10.93 -5.40
CA ILE A 10 -34.88 10.78 -6.36
C ILE A 10 -33.71 10.07 -5.66
N LEU A 11 -33.38 8.87 -6.11
CA LEU A 11 -32.41 7.98 -5.44
C LEU A 11 -31.06 8.63 -5.17
N CYS A 12 -30.49 9.33 -6.15
CA CYS A 12 -29.13 9.89 -6.02
C CYS A 12 -29.05 11.16 -5.16
N GLN A 13 -30.20 11.78 -4.87
CA GLN A 13 -30.29 12.99 -4.04
C GLN A 13 -30.75 12.67 -2.62
N HIS A 14 -31.66 11.71 -2.48
CA HIS A 14 -32.32 11.42 -1.21
C HIS A 14 -31.88 10.07 -0.62
N GLY A 15 -31.21 9.23 -1.43
CA GLY A 15 -30.63 7.98 -0.98
C GLY A 15 -29.51 8.21 0.00
N LYS A 16 -29.41 7.30 0.98
CA LYS A 16 -28.29 7.25 1.90
C LYS A 16 -27.37 6.14 1.46
N ILE A 17 -26.08 6.42 1.46
CA ILE A 17 -25.04 5.47 1.09
C ILE A 17 -24.27 5.12 2.35
N GLY A 18 -24.11 3.81 2.57
CA GLY A 18 -23.37 3.30 3.71
C GLY A 18 -21.90 3.73 3.67
N PRO A 19 -21.19 3.57 4.79
CA PRO A 19 -19.80 3.97 4.86
C PRO A 19 -18.91 3.14 3.91
N PRO A 20 -17.80 3.72 3.41
CA PRO A 20 -16.77 2.93 2.75
C PRO A 20 -16.11 1.99 3.74
N LYS A 21 -15.51 0.93 3.23
CA LYS A 21 -14.71 0.00 4.05
C LYS A 21 -13.23 0.35 3.93
N LEU A 22 -12.54 0.42 5.05
CA LEU A 22 -11.11 0.63 5.08
C LEU A 22 -10.34 -0.65 5.39
N ASP A 23 -9.13 -0.73 4.86
CA ASP A 23 -8.06 -1.62 5.29
C ASP A 23 -6.75 -0.83 5.44
N ILE A 24 -5.98 -1.13 6.48
CA ILE A 24 -4.72 -0.43 6.79
C ILE A 24 -3.60 -1.44 6.96
N ARG A 25 -2.51 -1.25 6.21
CA ARG A 25 -1.32 -2.11 6.31
C ARG A 25 -0.03 -1.31 6.20
N LYS A 26 1.04 -1.81 6.80
CA LYS A 26 2.40 -1.31 6.58
C LYS A 26 3.00 -2.06 5.39
N LYS A 27 3.64 -1.33 4.47
CA LYS A 27 4.49 -1.89 3.42
C LYS A 27 5.74 -1.01 3.29
N ASP A 28 6.90 -1.61 3.49
CA ASP A 28 8.18 -0.91 3.47
C ASP A 28 8.17 0.29 4.45
N ASP A 29 8.50 1.49 3.95
CA ASP A 29 8.47 2.75 4.71
C ASP A 29 7.14 3.53 4.53
N GLN A 30 6.06 2.83 4.19
CA GLN A 30 4.75 3.42 3.93
C GLN A 30 3.61 2.70 4.67
N ILE A 31 2.61 3.48 5.05
CA ILE A 31 1.31 3.00 5.48
C ILE A 31 0.39 3.08 4.26
N ILE A 32 -0.14 1.95 3.85
CA ILE A 32 -1.10 1.84 2.75
C ILE A 32 -2.49 1.74 3.35
N ILE A 33 -3.37 2.63 2.92
CA ILE A 33 -4.79 2.64 3.26
C ILE A 33 -5.55 2.30 1.98
N ASP A 34 -6.19 1.13 1.95
CA ASP A 34 -7.08 0.72 0.87
C ASP A 34 -8.53 1.06 1.28
N ILE A 35 -9.26 1.73 0.39
CA ILE A 35 -10.64 2.19 0.59
C ILE A 35 -11.53 1.46 -0.39
N SER A 36 -12.32 0.49 0.06
CA SER A 36 -13.28 -0.20 -0.81
C SER A 36 -14.55 0.62 -0.98
N HIS A 37 -15.04 0.71 -2.21
CA HIS A 37 -16.32 1.35 -2.50
C HIS A 37 -17.46 0.64 -1.75
N PRO A 38 -18.51 1.38 -1.32
CA PRO A 38 -19.73 0.77 -0.81
C PRO A 38 -20.30 -0.22 -1.83
N LEU A 39 -20.89 -1.32 -1.35
CA LEU A 39 -21.52 -2.32 -2.21
C LEU A 39 -23.03 -2.11 -2.27
N PHE A 40 -23.63 -2.38 -3.43
CA PHE A 40 -25.08 -2.38 -3.61
C PHE A 40 -25.56 -3.70 -4.21
N ALA A 41 -26.80 -4.06 -3.92
CA ALA A 41 -27.41 -5.28 -4.44
C ALA A 41 -27.99 -5.03 -5.85
N VAL A 42 -27.37 -5.65 -6.85
CA VAL A 42 -27.89 -5.75 -8.21
C VAL A 42 -28.85 -6.92 -8.27
N ASN A 43 -30.07 -6.68 -8.74
CA ASN A 43 -31.13 -7.70 -8.85
C ASN A 43 -31.47 -8.42 -7.53
N GLY A 44 -31.09 -7.86 -6.38
CA GLY A 44 -31.40 -8.36 -5.04
C GLY A 44 -30.47 -9.45 -4.49
N PHE A 45 -29.50 -9.94 -5.26
CA PHE A 45 -28.61 -11.04 -4.83
C PHE A 45 -27.13 -10.76 -5.08
N ASP A 46 -26.79 -10.21 -6.25
CA ASP A 46 -25.40 -9.95 -6.61
C ASP A 46 -24.96 -8.62 -5.99
N LEU A 47 -23.75 -8.57 -5.44
CA LEU A 47 -23.19 -7.35 -4.87
C LEU A 47 -22.20 -6.74 -5.86
N GLU A 48 -22.39 -5.47 -6.17
CA GLU A 48 -21.50 -4.69 -7.04
C GLU A 48 -21.00 -3.46 -6.31
N ALA A 49 -19.78 -3.02 -6.64
CA ALA A 49 -19.19 -1.80 -6.09
C ALA A 49 -19.93 -0.58 -6.67
N MET A 50 -20.26 0.38 -5.81
CA MET A 50 -20.76 1.69 -6.21
C MET A 50 -19.62 2.49 -6.86
N TYR A 51 -19.28 2.10 -8.08
CA TYR A 51 -18.28 2.71 -8.94
C TYR A 51 -18.86 2.69 -10.34
N ASP A 52 -18.98 3.87 -10.96
CA ASP A 52 -19.59 3.99 -12.27
C ASP A 52 -18.97 5.19 -12.99
N ASP A 53 -18.24 4.92 -14.07
CA ASP A 53 -17.57 5.93 -14.90
C ASP A 53 -18.54 6.59 -15.88
N GLU A 54 -19.72 6.00 -16.10
CA GLU A 54 -20.75 6.50 -17.01
C GLU A 54 -21.95 7.12 -16.28
N ASN A 55 -22.22 6.70 -15.03
CA ASN A 55 -23.43 7.06 -14.29
C ASN A 55 -23.12 7.88 -13.03
N ALA A 56 -23.70 9.08 -13.03
CA ALA A 56 -23.34 10.19 -12.15
C ALA A 56 -23.56 10.01 -10.64
N CYS A 57 -24.22 8.94 -10.19
CA CYS A 57 -24.71 8.80 -8.81
C CYS A 57 -23.67 8.23 -7.84
N TYR A 58 -22.60 7.61 -8.35
CA TYR A 58 -21.60 6.89 -7.56
C TYR A 58 -20.18 7.46 -7.71
N GLU A 59 -20.09 8.72 -8.15
CA GLU A 59 -18.83 9.46 -8.22
C GLU A 59 -18.50 10.03 -6.83
N PHE A 60 -17.50 9.43 -6.17
CA PHE A 60 -17.04 9.80 -4.82
C PHE A 60 -15.58 10.22 -4.81
N VAL A 61 -15.32 11.39 -4.22
CA VAL A 61 -14.00 11.73 -3.69
C VAL A 61 -13.93 11.25 -2.25
N TYR A 62 -12.93 10.45 -1.90
CA TYR A 62 -12.78 9.97 -0.52
C TYR A 62 -11.93 10.92 0.31
N LYS A 63 -12.45 11.36 1.45
CA LYS A 63 -11.68 12.07 2.49
C LYS A 63 -11.23 11.08 3.54
N VAL A 64 -9.92 10.99 3.74
CA VAL A 64 -9.28 10.08 4.71
C VAL A 64 -8.70 10.89 5.86
N TYR A 65 -9.22 10.64 7.06
CA TYR A 65 -8.79 11.26 8.31
C TYR A 65 -7.77 10.36 8.98
N VAL A 66 -6.55 10.85 9.15
CA VAL A 66 -5.42 10.07 9.63
C VAL A 66 -4.85 10.71 10.89
N LYS A 67 -4.76 9.93 11.96
CA LYS A 67 -4.18 10.32 13.25
C LYS A 67 -2.94 9.50 13.50
N ILE A 68 -1.80 10.16 13.70
CA ILE A 68 -0.54 9.51 14.04
C ILE A 68 -0.19 9.89 15.47
N ASN A 69 -0.31 8.95 16.39
CA ASN A 69 0.06 9.11 17.79
C ASN A 69 1.56 8.84 17.93
N GLY A 70 2.37 9.91 17.88
CA GLY A 70 3.79 9.90 18.26
C GLY A 70 4.02 10.46 19.67
N SER A 71 5.27 10.71 20.05
CA SER A 71 5.64 11.31 21.36
C SER A 71 5.23 12.79 21.56
N GLY A 72 4.40 13.35 20.68
CA GLY A 72 3.94 14.74 20.69
C GLY A 72 2.44 14.86 20.40
N GLU A 73 1.92 16.07 20.18
CA GLU A 73 0.49 16.31 19.91
C GLU A 73 0.00 15.57 18.65
N SER A 74 -1.05 14.77 18.80
CA SER A 74 -1.70 14.02 17.72
C SER A 74 -2.44 14.99 16.79
N MET A 75 -1.82 15.38 15.67
CA MET A 75 -2.48 16.17 14.64
C MET A 75 -3.22 15.24 13.67
N GLU A 76 -4.53 15.43 13.52
CA GLU A 76 -5.31 14.79 12.46
C GLU A 76 -4.96 15.44 11.12
N ARG A 77 -4.60 14.61 10.14
CA ARG A 77 -4.37 15.02 8.76
C ARG A 77 -5.49 14.49 7.88
N VAL A 78 -5.97 15.32 6.96
CA VAL A 78 -6.99 14.93 5.99
C VAL A 78 -6.32 14.79 4.63
N TYR A 79 -6.52 13.65 4.00
CA TYR A 79 -6.09 13.35 2.64
C TYR A 79 -7.32 13.17 1.75
N GLU A 80 -7.18 13.50 0.47
CA GLU A 80 -8.21 13.26 -0.53
C GLU A 80 -7.71 12.18 -1.50
N CYS A 81 -8.53 11.17 -1.77
CA CYS A 81 -8.33 10.23 -2.86
C CYS A 81 -9.33 10.55 -3.97
N ARG A 82 -8.80 10.77 -5.18
CA ARG A 82 -9.58 11.06 -6.38
C ARG A 82 -9.55 9.84 -7.30
N ASP A 83 -10.28 9.91 -8.41
CA ASP A 83 -10.40 8.81 -9.36
C ASP A 83 -9.06 8.26 -9.86
N GLU A 84 -8.03 9.11 -9.97
CA GLU A 84 -6.66 8.69 -10.36
C GLU A 84 -6.03 7.70 -9.36
N ASP A 85 -6.42 7.77 -8.09
CA ASP A 85 -5.97 6.88 -7.01
C ASP A 85 -6.87 5.63 -6.86
N CYS A 86 -7.91 5.54 -7.70
CA CYS A 86 -8.98 4.55 -7.60
C CYS A 86 -9.03 3.61 -8.81
N ASN A 87 -9.59 2.42 -8.57
CA ASN A 87 -10.05 1.50 -9.60
C ASN A 87 -11.49 1.09 -9.29
N GLU A 88 -12.07 0.20 -10.09
CA GLU A 88 -13.47 -0.25 -9.96
C GLU A 88 -13.86 -0.80 -8.57
N THR A 89 -12.90 -1.21 -7.75
CA THR A 89 -13.17 -1.87 -6.47
C THR A 89 -12.68 -1.09 -5.25
N HIS A 90 -11.58 -0.35 -5.39
CA HIS A 90 -10.98 0.38 -4.29
C HIS A 90 -10.10 1.54 -4.73
N CYS A 91 -9.90 2.48 -3.81
CA CYS A 91 -8.87 3.51 -3.87
C CYS A 91 -7.68 3.17 -2.96
N ARG A 92 -6.50 3.69 -3.29
CA ARG A 92 -5.29 3.45 -2.51
C ARG A 92 -4.59 4.74 -2.15
N LEU A 93 -4.34 4.94 -0.86
CA LEU A 93 -3.54 6.04 -0.32
C LEU A 93 -2.25 5.52 0.30
N GLY A 94 -1.12 6.10 -0.09
CA GLY A 94 0.19 5.84 0.52
C GLY A 94 0.64 7.01 1.39
N ILE A 95 0.88 6.75 2.67
CA ILE A 95 1.34 7.75 3.64
C ILE A 95 2.74 7.35 4.10
N PRO A 96 3.74 8.26 4.10
CA PRO A 96 5.06 7.94 4.63
C PRO A 96 4.96 7.55 6.11
N ALA A 97 5.54 6.40 6.46
CA ALA A 97 5.55 5.90 7.82
C ALA A 97 6.44 6.81 8.68
N SER A 98 5.81 7.74 9.39
CA SER A 98 6.55 8.69 10.22
C SER A 98 6.84 8.06 11.58
N SER A 99 8.09 7.63 11.78
CA SER A 99 8.73 7.25 13.04
C SER A 99 8.35 5.93 13.73
N LEU A 100 9.38 5.30 14.32
CA LEU A 100 9.34 4.11 15.15
C LEU A 100 8.26 4.18 16.25
N ASN A 101 7.46 3.13 16.38
CA ASN A 101 6.50 2.89 17.47
C ASN A 101 5.32 3.88 17.54
N SER A 102 4.91 4.47 16.42
CA SER A 102 3.72 5.31 16.36
C SER A 102 2.47 4.50 16.01
N GLN A 103 1.34 4.79 16.65
CA GLN A 103 0.05 4.22 16.26
C GLN A 103 -0.57 5.13 15.19
N CYS A 104 -0.94 4.56 14.06
CA CYS A 104 -1.67 5.24 12.99
C CYS A 104 -3.12 4.77 13.01
N CYS A 105 -4.06 5.70 13.11
CA CYS A 105 -5.50 5.44 13.00
C CYS A 105 -6.05 6.16 11.77
N ALA A 106 -6.94 5.50 11.02
CA ALA A 106 -7.55 6.05 9.83
C ALA A 106 -9.06 5.80 9.78
N ALA A 107 -9.81 6.77 9.27
CA ALA A 107 -11.23 6.68 8.98
C ALA A 107 -11.53 7.44 7.68
N ALA A 108 -12.55 7.04 6.92
CA ALA A 108 -12.85 7.65 5.62
C ALA A 108 -14.33 7.87 5.40
N GLU A 109 -14.66 8.90 4.63
CA GLU A 109 -16.01 9.16 4.11
C GLU A 109 -15.93 9.47 2.61
N GLY A 110 -16.95 9.07 1.85
CA GLY A 110 -17.10 9.44 0.46
C GLY A 110 -17.88 10.74 0.34
N VAL A 111 -17.44 11.64 -0.54
CA VAL A 111 -18.08 12.92 -0.84
C VAL A 111 -18.50 12.92 -2.30
N SER A 112 -19.78 13.09 -2.57
CA SER A 112 -20.26 13.33 -3.93
C SER A 112 -20.39 14.83 -4.15
N GLU A 113 -19.49 15.41 -4.94
CA GLU A 113 -19.52 16.84 -5.25
C GLU A 113 -20.75 17.22 -6.10
N ARG A 114 -21.18 16.33 -7.01
CA ARG A 114 -22.32 16.58 -7.90
C ARG A 114 -23.66 16.66 -7.16
N TRP A 115 -23.85 15.80 -6.17
CA TRP A 115 -25.13 15.67 -5.46
C TRP A 115 -25.09 16.27 -4.04
N GLU A 116 -23.94 16.84 -3.65
CA GLU A 116 -23.72 17.54 -2.37
C GLU A 116 -24.06 16.70 -1.14
N PHE A 117 -23.79 15.39 -1.18
CA PHE A 117 -23.95 14.50 -0.01
C PHE A 117 -22.66 13.77 0.33
N THR A 118 -22.59 13.32 1.58
CA THR A 118 -21.51 12.51 2.12
C THR A 118 -22.03 11.15 2.56
N THR A 119 -21.23 10.10 2.41
CA THR A 119 -21.51 8.82 3.05
C THR A 119 -21.38 8.95 4.56
N ASP A 120 -21.88 7.97 5.29
CA ASP A 120 -21.46 7.81 6.68
C ASP A 120 -19.93 7.59 6.75
N LYS A 121 -19.31 8.01 7.85
CA LYS A 121 -17.87 7.79 8.08
C LYS A 121 -17.62 6.32 8.44
N SER A 122 -16.54 5.75 7.91
CA SER A 122 -16.12 4.39 8.22
C SER A 122 -15.77 4.22 9.70
N GLU A 123 -15.75 2.97 10.14
CA GLU A 123 -15.09 2.61 11.40
C GLU A 123 -13.62 3.08 11.37
N GLU A 124 -13.12 3.58 12.50
CA GLU A 124 -11.73 3.99 12.64
C GLU A 124 -10.87 2.74 12.87
N LEU A 125 -9.88 2.52 12.00
CA LEU A 125 -8.96 1.40 12.08
C LEU A 125 -7.57 1.88 12.50
N CYS A 126 -6.98 1.21 13.48
CA CYS A 126 -5.67 1.56 14.01
C CYS A 126 -4.65 0.45 13.78
N LEU A 127 -3.46 0.84 13.31
CA LEU A 127 -2.28 0.00 13.13
C LEU A 127 -1.12 0.56 13.95
N THR A 128 -0.44 -0.29 14.71
CA THR A 128 0.83 0.09 15.35
C THR A 128 1.98 -0.15 14.39
N VAL A 129 2.72 0.91 14.05
CA VAL A 129 3.85 0.84 13.12
C VAL A 129 5.11 0.55 13.92
N PHE A 130 5.55 -0.72 13.87
CA PHE A 130 6.87 -1.11 14.34
C PHE A 130 7.85 -1.04 13.19
N ASP A 131 9.05 -0.52 13.44
CA ASP A 131 10.15 -0.65 12.48
C ASP A 131 10.75 -2.04 12.69
N ASP A 132 10.34 -2.98 11.84
CA ASP A 132 11.03 -4.25 11.74
C ASP A 132 12.38 -3.92 11.13
N GLY A 133 13.39 -3.69 11.98
CA GLY A 133 14.76 -3.33 11.62
C GLY A 133 15.48 -4.45 10.85
N SER A 134 14.92 -4.88 9.73
CA SER A 134 15.56 -5.71 8.74
C SER A 134 16.09 -4.77 7.66
N PRO A 135 17.41 -4.55 7.56
CA PRO A 135 17.95 -4.02 6.33
C PRO A 135 17.59 -5.02 5.23
N GLU A 136 16.57 -4.70 4.44
CA GLU A 136 16.25 -5.35 3.17
C GLU A 136 17.33 -5.01 2.13
N GLY A 137 18.53 -5.42 2.45
CA GLY A 137 19.62 -5.64 1.54
C GLY A 137 20.24 -6.90 2.07
N SER A 138 19.91 -8.04 1.46
CA SER A 138 20.46 -9.34 1.84
C SER A 138 21.99 -9.23 1.80
N VAL A 139 22.60 -8.99 2.96
CA VAL A 139 24.06 -8.89 3.15
C VAL A 139 24.74 -10.18 2.68
N TRP A 140 23.95 -11.26 2.54
CA TRP A 140 24.37 -12.51 1.93
C TRP A 140 24.85 -12.36 0.49
N ILE A 141 24.23 -11.51 -0.33
CA ILE A 141 24.60 -11.33 -1.74
C ILE A 141 26.04 -10.79 -1.89
N PRO A 142 26.44 -9.66 -1.26
CA PRO A 142 27.81 -9.19 -1.34
C PRO A 142 28.80 -10.14 -0.66
N VAL A 143 28.40 -10.83 0.42
CA VAL A 143 29.26 -11.81 1.10
C VAL A 143 29.57 -13.01 0.19
N VAL A 144 28.55 -13.59 -0.44
CA VAL A 144 28.73 -14.72 -1.38
C VAL A 144 29.56 -14.29 -2.59
N ALA A 145 29.35 -13.09 -3.13
CA ALA A 145 30.14 -12.57 -4.23
C ALA A 145 31.63 -12.41 -3.86
N ALA A 146 31.92 -11.88 -2.66
CA ALA A 146 33.29 -11.74 -2.17
C ALA A 146 33.99 -13.10 -1.98
N PHE A 147 33.29 -14.09 -1.42
CA PHE A 147 33.81 -15.45 -1.28
C PHE A 147 34.11 -16.11 -2.63
N LEU A 148 33.23 -15.97 -3.62
CA LEU A 148 33.45 -16.51 -4.96
C LEU A 148 34.65 -15.86 -5.65
N LEU A 149 34.78 -14.52 -5.57
CA LEU A 149 35.93 -13.82 -6.11
C LEU A 149 37.24 -14.26 -5.45
N PHE A 150 37.24 -14.43 -4.13
CA PHE A 150 38.41 -14.89 -3.39
C PHE A 150 38.84 -16.31 -3.81
N LEU A 151 37.88 -17.22 -4.01
CA LEU A 151 38.16 -18.57 -4.52
C LEU A 151 38.78 -18.55 -5.92
N VAL A 152 38.26 -17.70 -6.83
CA VAL A 152 38.81 -17.55 -8.18
C VAL A 152 40.25 -17.03 -8.13
N ILE A 153 40.53 -16.03 -7.29
CA ILE A 153 41.89 -15.47 -7.11
C ILE A 153 42.84 -16.55 -6.59
N LEU A 154 42.43 -17.34 -5.59
CA LEU A 154 43.23 -18.45 -5.07
C LEU A 154 43.53 -19.50 -6.13
N LEU A 155 42.56 -19.85 -6.97
CA LEU A 155 42.74 -20.80 -8.07
C LEU A 155 43.72 -20.26 -9.11
N VAL A 156 43.58 -18.99 -9.52
CA VAL A 156 44.51 -18.34 -10.46
C VAL A 156 45.92 -18.28 -9.88
N ALA A 157 46.07 -17.90 -8.61
CA ALA A 157 47.36 -17.88 -7.92
C ALA A 157 47.98 -19.29 -7.83
N CYS A 158 47.18 -20.31 -7.49
CA CYS A 158 47.64 -21.71 -7.47
C CYS A 158 48.09 -22.17 -8.86
N CYS A 159 47.30 -21.92 -9.90
CA CYS A 159 47.65 -22.25 -11.28
C CYS A 159 48.94 -21.54 -11.71
N TYR A 160 49.06 -20.24 -11.43
CA TYR A 160 50.27 -19.46 -11.73
C TYR A 160 51.50 -20.01 -10.99
N CYS A 161 51.39 -20.30 -9.68
CA CYS A 161 52.47 -20.90 -8.89
C CYS A 161 52.87 -22.28 -9.41
N ARG A 162 51.92 -23.14 -9.83
CA ARG A 162 52.19 -24.45 -10.43
C ARG A 162 52.87 -24.35 -11.79
N ILE A 163 52.51 -23.37 -12.62
CA ILE A 163 53.15 -23.14 -13.92
C ILE A 163 54.56 -22.57 -13.72
N LYS A 164 54.74 -21.61 -12.81
CA LYS A 164 56.06 -21.04 -12.49
C LYS A 164 57.03 -22.07 -11.92
N THR A 165 56.56 -22.96 -11.03
CA THR A 165 57.38 -24.06 -10.48
C THR A 165 57.75 -25.09 -11.55
N LYS A 166 56.84 -25.44 -12.48
CA LYS A 166 57.17 -26.29 -13.64
C LYS A 166 58.18 -25.63 -14.59
N ASN A 167 58.07 -24.32 -14.84
CA ASN A 167 59.00 -23.57 -15.69
C ASN A 167 60.40 -23.40 -15.07
N LEU A 168 60.50 -23.29 -13.73
CA LEU A 168 61.77 -23.27 -13.01
C LEU A 168 62.49 -24.63 -13.05
N PHE A 169 61.75 -25.74 -12.95
CA PHE A 169 62.32 -27.08 -13.08
C PHE A 169 62.78 -27.40 -14.51
N LYS A 170 62.09 -26.89 -15.54
CA LYS A 170 62.49 -27.09 -16.93
C LYS A 170 63.81 -26.37 -17.28
N ARG A 171 64.14 -25.24 -16.63
CA ARG A 171 65.40 -24.52 -16.83
C ARG A 171 66.62 -25.16 -16.15
N ARG A 172 66.45 -26.08 -15.19
CA ARG A 172 67.56 -26.73 -14.46
C ARG A 172 68.09 -28.00 -15.15
N ASN A 173 67.38 -28.51 -16.17
CA ASN A 173 67.67 -29.78 -16.82
C ASN A 173 68.23 -29.65 -18.26
N ASN A 174 68.62 -28.44 -18.70
CA ASN A 174 69.44 -28.29 -19.90
C ASN A 174 70.89 -27.98 -19.46
N PRO A 175 71.82 -28.96 -19.55
CA PRO A 175 73.25 -28.69 -19.46
C PRO A 175 73.76 -27.87 -20.65
#